data_AF-A0A9N9ENA8-F1
#
_entry.id   AF-A0A9N9ENA8-F1
#
_cell.length_a   1.000
_cell.length_b   1.000
_cell.length_c   1.000
_cell.angle_alpha   90.00
_cell.angle_beta   90.00
_cell.angle_gamma   90.00
#
_symmetry.space_group_name_H-M   'P 1'
#
loop_
_entity.id
_entity.type
_entity.pdbx_description
1 polymer ?
#
loop_
_entity_poly.entity_id
_entity_poly.type
_entity_poly.pdbx_seq_one_letter_code
_entity_poly.pdbx_strand_id
1 'polypeptide(L)'
;MARNCICCGESYKKFPNERSRREFQELSGICACCWEITMLEPDADEEKIEHAKKVLLFYNRKFIMSSELPHSWQCLKCEQNVQGEQIQSPHKCEVKRICKLCTKSPESGGGICQKCKSIFYCSKICQKDDWPRHKKEDCVN
;
A
#
# COMPACT_ATOMS: atom_id res chain seq x y z
N MET A 1 15.87 12.92 12.73
CA MET A 1 14.40 13.08 12.77
C MET A 1 13.80 12.43 11.53
N ALA A 2 12.64 11.79 11.61
CA ALA A 2 11.98 11.25 10.42
C ALA A 2 11.41 12.43 9.62
N ARG A 3 11.93 12.65 8.40
CA ARG A 3 11.39 13.64 7.45
C ARG A 3 10.11 13.06 6.84
N ASN A 4 9.12 13.91 6.63
CA ASN A 4 7.90 13.56 5.90
C ASN A 4 8.02 14.08 4.46
N CYS A 5 7.39 13.39 3.53
CA CYS A 5 7.29 13.83 2.15
C CYS A 5 6.52 15.14 2.06
N ILE A 6 7.05 16.12 1.34
CA ILE A 6 6.38 17.41 1.16
C ILE A 6 5.11 17.30 0.29
N CYS A 7 5.02 16.24 -0.54
CA CYS A 7 3.87 16.01 -1.41
C CYS A 7 2.80 15.19 -0.69
N CYS A 8 3.08 13.95 -0.26
CA CYS A 8 2.06 13.08 0.34
C CYS A 8 2.03 13.09 1.87
N GLY A 9 2.93 13.82 2.55
CA GLY A 9 3.00 13.83 4.02
C GLY A 9 3.47 12.53 4.69
N GLU A 10 3.76 11.47 3.95
CA GLU A 10 4.21 10.19 4.52
C GLU A 10 5.67 10.21 4.96
N SER A 11 5.98 9.50 6.04
CA SER A 11 7.36 9.27 6.49
C SER A 11 7.93 7.99 5.87
N TYR A 12 9.16 8.03 5.36
CA TYR A 12 9.81 6.88 4.73
C TYR A 12 11.08 6.48 5.48
N LYS A 13 11.24 5.16 5.71
CA LYS A 13 12.43 4.56 6.35
C LYS A 13 13.24 3.67 5.40
N LYS A 14 12.64 3.26 4.28
CA LYS A 14 13.25 2.40 3.26
C LYS A 14 13.11 3.07 1.90
N PHE A 15 14.11 2.88 1.06
CA PHE A 15 14.22 3.50 -0.25
C PHE A 15 14.62 2.46 -1.30
N PRO A 16 14.15 2.58 -2.55
CA PRO A 16 14.48 1.63 -3.60
C PRO A 16 15.97 1.66 -3.97
N ASN A 17 16.64 2.81 -3.80
CA ASN A 17 18.07 2.97 -4.00
C ASN A 17 18.61 4.21 -3.25
N GLU A 18 19.93 4.36 -3.24
CA GLU A 18 20.63 5.45 -2.56
C GLU A 18 20.31 6.83 -3.14
N ARG A 19 20.07 6.94 -4.45
CA ARG A 19 19.69 8.19 -5.10
C ARG A 19 18.34 8.69 -4.57
N SER A 20 17.34 7.82 -4.50
CA SER A 20 16.03 8.15 -3.94
C SER A 20 16.10 8.52 -2.45
N ARG A 21 17.01 7.89 -1.68
CA ARG A 21 17.24 8.26 -0.28
C ARG A 21 17.76 9.68 -0.16
N ARG A 22 18.81 10.03 -0.92
CA ARG A 22 19.41 11.38 -0.91
C ARG A 22 18.41 12.43 -1.37
N GLU A 23 17.69 12.15 -2.45
CA GLU A 23 16.65 13.06 -2.97
C GLU A 23 15.62 13.40 -1.88
N PHE A 24 15.14 12.40 -1.16
CA PHE A 24 14.19 12.60 -0.07
C PHE A 24 14.80 13.25 1.18
N GLN A 25 15.96 12.79 1.65
CA GLN A 25 16.48 13.20 2.96
C GLN A 25 17.25 14.52 2.90
N GLU A 26 17.98 14.75 1.82
CA GLU A 26 19.01 15.78 1.71
C GLU A 26 18.63 16.88 0.70
N LEU A 27 17.84 16.58 -0.33
CA LEU A 27 17.49 17.51 -1.41
C LEU A 27 16.03 17.99 -1.34
N SER A 28 15.16 17.51 -2.23
CA SER A 28 13.80 18.02 -2.39
C SER A 28 12.86 17.72 -1.21
N GLY A 29 13.06 16.61 -0.49
CA GLY A 29 12.04 16.15 0.46
C GLY A 29 10.84 15.47 -0.18
N ILE A 30 10.92 15.16 -1.47
CA ILE A 30 9.89 14.41 -2.20
C ILE A 30 10.26 12.93 -2.15
N CYS A 31 9.31 12.07 -1.80
CA CYS A 31 9.57 10.62 -1.78
C CYS A 31 9.61 10.08 -3.22
N ALA A 32 10.27 8.94 -3.40
CA ALA A 32 10.40 8.33 -4.73
C ALA A 32 9.03 8.11 -5.41
N CYS A 33 7.99 7.68 -4.69
CA CYS A 33 6.65 7.55 -5.27
C CYS A 33 6.10 8.87 -5.80
N CYS A 34 6.16 9.93 -4.98
CA CYS A 34 5.65 11.25 -5.37
C CYS A 34 6.44 11.80 -6.55
N TRP A 35 7.75 11.58 -6.58
CA TRP A 35 8.59 11.98 -7.71
C TRP A 35 8.10 11.36 -9.02
N GLU A 36 7.92 10.03 -9.06
CA GLU A 36 7.47 9.34 -10.27
C GLU A 36 6.08 9.82 -10.72
N ILE A 37 5.12 9.93 -9.81
CA ILE A 37 3.75 10.30 -10.19
C ILE A 37 3.60 11.78 -10.54
N THR A 38 4.50 12.67 -10.10
CA THR A 38 4.42 14.10 -10.43
C THR A 38 5.32 14.50 -11.60
N MET A 39 6.39 13.75 -11.88
CA MET A 39 7.42 14.15 -12.85
C MET A 39 7.46 13.30 -14.12
N LEU A 40 6.89 12.09 -14.11
CA LEU A 40 6.82 11.28 -15.31
C LEU A 40 5.84 11.91 -16.28
N GLU A 41 6.22 12.12 -17.54
CA GLU A 41 5.32 12.68 -18.54
C GLU A 41 4.32 11.61 -19.03
N PRO A 42 3.06 11.96 -19.37
CA PRO A 42 2.06 11.00 -19.83
C PRO A 42 2.45 10.23 -21.11
N ASP A 43 3.32 10.80 -21.94
CA ASP A 43 3.85 10.23 -23.18
C ASP A 43 5.30 9.68 -23.03
N ALA A 44 5.76 9.50 -21.79
CA ALA A 44 7.07 8.94 -21.51
C ALA A 44 7.27 7.57 -22.17
N ASP A 45 8.52 7.27 -22.51
CA ASP A 45 8.94 5.99 -23.04
C ASP A 45 8.68 4.82 -22.07
N GLU A 46 8.61 3.60 -22.63
CA GLU A 46 8.31 2.39 -21.86
C GLU A 46 9.32 2.12 -20.74
N GLU A 47 10.59 2.49 -20.93
CA GLU A 47 11.65 2.28 -19.93
C GLU A 47 11.38 3.11 -18.66
N LYS A 48 11.04 4.39 -18.82
CA LYS A 48 10.68 5.27 -17.69
C LYS A 48 9.38 4.81 -17.01
N ILE A 49 8.39 4.39 -17.79
CA ILE A 49 7.14 3.84 -17.24
C ILE A 49 7.42 2.59 -16.40
N GLU A 50 8.29 1.70 -16.88
CA GLU A 50 8.67 0.49 -16.18
C GLU A 50 9.49 0.79 -14.92
N HIS A 51 10.33 1.82 -14.95
CA HIS A 51 11.01 2.32 -13.77
C HIS A 51 10.01 2.79 -12.71
N ALA A 52 9.05 3.63 -13.08
CA ALA A 52 8.02 4.14 -12.17
C ALA A 52 7.20 3.00 -11.54
N LYS A 53 6.80 2.00 -12.34
CA LYS A 53 6.12 0.79 -11.85
C LYS A 53 6.94 0.06 -10.79
N LYS A 54 8.24 -0.14 -11.02
CA LYS A 54 9.13 -0.82 -10.05
C LYS A 54 9.31 -0.02 -8.77
N VAL A 55 9.43 1.31 -8.87
CA VAL A 55 9.53 2.20 -7.71
C VAL A 55 8.26 2.13 -6.87
N LEU A 56 7.08 2.24 -7.47
CA LEU A 56 5.83 2.16 -6.71
C LEU A 56 5.61 0.76 -6.12
N LEU A 57 5.97 -0.30 -6.86
CA LEU A 57 5.83 -1.68 -6.40
C LEU A 57 6.65 -1.95 -5.15
N PHE A 58 7.86 -1.37 -5.03
CA PHE A 58 8.69 -1.43 -3.82
C PHE A 58 7.94 -0.97 -2.56
N TYR A 59 7.00 -0.03 -2.71
CA TYR A 59 6.16 0.49 -1.63
C TYR A 59 4.78 -0.17 -1.53
N ASN A 60 4.57 -1.34 -2.15
CA ASN A 60 3.28 -2.03 -2.27
C ASN A 60 2.21 -1.16 -2.93
N ARG A 61 2.59 -0.43 -3.97
CA ARG A 61 1.69 0.39 -4.79
C ARG A 61 1.78 -0.05 -6.24
N LYS A 62 0.66 -0.06 -6.95
CA LYS A 62 0.61 -0.28 -8.39
C LYS A 62 0.46 1.05 -9.08
N PHE A 63 1.41 1.39 -9.94
CA PHE A 63 1.36 2.61 -10.76
C PHE A 63 0.22 2.54 -11.77
N ILE A 64 -0.51 3.64 -11.92
CA ILE A 64 -1.60 3.81 -12.89
C ILE A 64 -1.29 5.07 -13.69
N MET A 65 -0.95 4.88 -14.97
CA MET A 65 -0.75 6.00 -15.88
C MET A 65 -2.04 6.80 -16.04
N SER A 66 -1.94 8.12 -15.96
CA SER A 66 -3.07 9.05 -16.12
C SER A 66 -2.75 10.04 -17.24
N SER A 67 -3.78 10.51 -17.93
CA SER A 67 -3.64 11.53 -18.99
C SER A 67 -3.20 12.89 -18.47
N GLU A 68 -3.47 13.17 -17.19
CA GLU A 68 -3.07 14.39 -16.50
C GLU A 68 -2.23 14.04 -15.27
N LEU A 69 -1.34 14.97 -14.89
CA LEU A 69 -0.52 14.85 -13.69
C LEU A 69 -1.24 15.44 -12.46
N PRO A 70 -0.95 14.91 -11.26
CA PRO A 70 -0.13 13.73 -10.98
C PRO A 70 -0.83 12.41 -11.36
N HIS A 71 -0.05 11.41 -11.74
CA HIS A 71 -0.55 10.06 -12.01
C HIS A 71 -1.12 9.38 -10.77
N SER A 72 -2.06 8.48 -11.02
CA SER A 72 -2.72 7.72 -9.96
C SER A 72 -1.93 6.48 -9.54
N TRP A 73 -2.29 5.92 -8.39
CA TRP A 73 -1.76 4.63 -7.97
C TRP A 73 -2.77 3.85 -7.12
N GLN A 74 -2.65 2.53 -7.13
CA GLN A 74 -3.48 1.64 -6.31
C GLN A 74 -2.66 1.07 -5.14
N CYS A 75 -3.21 1.13 -3.93
CA CYS A 75 -2.63 0.43 -2.80
C CYS A 75 -2.83 -1.09 -2.97
N LEU A 76 -1.76 -1.88 -3.01
CA LEU A 76 -1.88 -3.34 -3.13
C LEU A 76 -2.37 -4.03 -1.83
N LYS A 77 -2.50 -3.26 -0.74
CA LYS A 77 -2.95 -3.77 0.56
C LYS A 77 -4.46 -3.61 0.79
N CYS A 78 -5.01 -2.46 0.43
CA CYS A 78 -6.46 -2.19 0.58
C CYS A 78 -7.18 -2.03 -0.76
N GLU A 79 -6.48 -2.19 -1.89
CA GLU A 79 -6.99 -2.09 -3.26
C GLU A 79 -7.57 -0.71 -3.64
N GLN A 80 -7.43 0.29 -2.76
CA GLN A 80 -7.89 1.65 -2.99
C GLN A 80 -7.02 2.35 -4.03
N ASN A 81 -7.69 2.96 -5.02
CA ASN A 81 -7.08 3.87 -5.98
C ASN A 81 -6.97 5.27 -5.36
N VAL A 82 -5.78 5.85 -5.40
CA VAL A 82 -5.45 7.19 -4.90
C VAL A 82 -5.10 8.08 -6.09
N GLN A 83 -5.83 9.18 -6.22
CA GLN A 83 -5.73 10.10 -7.36
C GLN A 83 -6.06 11.55 -6.97
N GLY A 84 -5.62 12.51 -7.79
CA GLY A 84 -5.89 13.93 -7.57
C GLY A 84 -5.44 14.43 -6.19
N GLU A 85 -6.30 15.17 -5.49
CA GLU A 85 -6.02 15.73 -4.17
C GLU A 85 -5.69 14.66 -3.11
N GLN A 86 -6.15 13.41 -3.29
CA GLN A 86 -5.86 12.33 -2.35
C GLN A 86 -4.37 11.98 -2.28
N ILE A 87 -3.59 12.31 -3.32
CA ILE A 87 -2.13 12.12 -3.37
C ILE A 87 -1.42 13.04 -2.38
N GLN A 88 -2.01 14.20 -2.07
CA GLN A 88 -1.41 15.23 -1.20
C GLN A 88 -1.57 14.92 0.29
N SER A 89 -2.10 13.75 0.63
CA SER A 89 -2.35 13.32 2.01
C SER A 89 -1.76 11.94 2.27
N PRO A 90 -1.34 11.65 3.51
CA PRO A 90 -0.85 10.33 3.85
C PRO A 90 -1.92 9.28 3.62
N HIS A 91 -1.61 8.24 2.85
CA HIS A 91 -2.59 7.20 2.59
C HIS A 91 -2.85 6.37 3.85
N LYS A 92 -4.11 6.34 4.29
CA LYS A 92 -4.56 5.51 5.40
C LYS A 92 -5.13 4.20 4.86
N CYS A 93 -4.34 3.12 4.93
CA CYS A 93 -4.82 1.79 4.55
C CYS A 93 -5.93 1.30 5.51
N GLU A 94 -7.18 1.44 5.12
CA GLU A 94 -8.32 0.87 5.85
C GLU A 94 -8.69 -0.49 5.25
N VAL A 95 -8.00 -1.55 5.70
CA VAL A 95 -8.38 -2.92 5.31
C VAL A 95 -9.64 -3.30 6.09
N LYS A 96 -10.78 -3.37 5.40
CA LYS A 96 -12.03 -3.87 6.01
C LYS A 96 -11.80 -5.27 6.56
N ARG A 97 -11.87 -5.39 7.90
CA ARG A 97 -11.72 -6.67 8.58
C ARG A 97 -13.07 -7.36 8.62
N ILE A 98 -13.33 -8.18 7.60
CA ILE A 98 -14.55 -8.99 7.52
C ILE A 98 -14.23 -10.39 8.03
N CYS A 99 -15.05 -10.92 8.93
CA CYS A 99 -14.86 -12.28 9.43
C CYS A 99 -14.97 -13.29 8.30
N LYS A 100 -13.96 -14.16 8.13
CA LYS A 100 -13.96 -15.18 7.06
C LYS A 100 -15.11 -16.18 7.16
N LEU A 101 -15.56 -16.50 8.38
CA LEU A 101 -16.63 -17.47 8.58
C LEU A 101 -18.03 -16.87 8.49
N CYS A 102 -18.28 -15.76 9.18
CA CYS A 102 -19.64 -15.21 9.33
C CYS A 102 -19.88 -13.90 8.57
N THR A 103 -18.87 -13.41 7.84
CA THR A 103 -18.91 -12.19 7.00
C THR A 103 -19.32 -10.88 7.69
N LYS A 104 -19.42 -10.88 9.02
CA LYS A 104 -19.69 -9.68 9.83
C LYS A 104 -18.42 -8.85 10.05
N SER A 105 -18.57 -7.53 10.05
CA SER A 105 -17.56 -6.60 10.58
C SER A 105 -17.50 -6.70 12.10
N PRO A 106 -16.34 -6.46 12.73
CA PRO A 106 -16.23 -6.50 14.17
C PRO A 106 -17.01 -5.35 14.81
N GLU A 107 -17.98 -5.68 15.66
CA GLU A 107 -18.65 -4.71 16.54
C GLU A 107 -17.76 -4.40 17.75
N SER A 108 -16.98 -5.38 18.21
CA SER A 108 -15.87 -5.21 19.15
C SER A 108 -15.10 -6.54 19.27
N GLY A 109 -13.76 -6.50 19.19
CA GLY A 109 -12.91 -7.68 19.30
C GLY A 109 -12.70 -8.48 18.00
N GLY A 110 -11.90 -9.54 18.10
CA GLY A 110 -11.46 -10.37 16.96
C GLY A 110 -9.95 -10.26 16.70
N GLY A 111 -9.46 -11.05 15.75
CA GLY A 111 -8.03 -11.12 15.45
C GLY A 111 -7.73 -11.71 14.08
N ILE A 112 -6.59 -11.31 13.53
CA ILE A 112 -5.99 -12.01 12.40
C ILE A 112 -5.33 -13.29 12.90
N CYS A 113 -5.39 -14.36 12.10
CA CYS A 113 -4.65 -15.58 12.37
C CYS A 113 -3.17 -15.24 12.55
N GLN A 114 -2.59 -15.59 13.70
CA GLN A 114 -1.20 -15.19 14.01
C GLN A 114 -0.17 -15.94 13.16
N LYS A 115 -0.55 -17.08 12.59
CA LYS A 115 0.30 -17.88 11.70
C LYS A 115 0.37 -17.28 10.31
N CYS A 116 -0.74 -17.22 9.56
CA CYS A 116 -0.72 -16.68 8.19
C CYS A 116 -0.85 -15.15 8.09
N LYS A 117 -1.35 -14.49 9.14
CA LYS A 117 -1.59 -13.02 9.21
C LYS A 117 -2.55 -12.47 8.14
N SER A 118 -3.17 -13.33 7.34
CA SER A 118 -4.04 -12.94 6.22
C SER A 118 -5.54 -13.03 6.54
N ILE A 119 -5.97 -14.01 7.33
CA ILE A 119 -7.40 -14.24 7.59
C ILE A 119 -7.80 -13.63 8.93
N PHE A 120 -8.91 -12.88 8.91
CA PHE A 120 -9.52 -12.27 10.09
C PHE A 120 -10.75 -13.06 10.56
N TYR A 121 -10.90 -13.20 11.87
CA TYR A 121 -12.11 -13.70 12.52
C TYR A 121 -12.60 -12.71 13.57
N CYS A 122 -13.90 -12.46 13.60
CA CYS A 122 -14.51 -11.58 14.60
C CYS A 122 -14.50 -12.18 16.02
N SER A 123 -14.30 -13.49 16.17
CA SER A 123 -14.23 -14.18 17.46
C SER A 123 -13.37 -15.43 17.40
N LYS A 124 -12.94 -15.92 18.57
CA LYS A 124 -12.27 -17.22 18.71
C LYS A 124 -13.16 -18.39 18.30
N ILE A 125 -14.49 -18.24 18.40
CA ILE A 125 -15.46 -19.26 17.98
C ILE A 125 -15.38 -19.40 16.46
N CYS A 126 -15.53 -18.29 15.72
CA CYS A 126 -15.44 -18.33 14.26
C CYS A 126 -14.09 -18.86 13.76
N GLN A 127 -13.00 -18.57 14.46
CA GLN A 127 -11.69 -19.14 14.12
C GLN A 127 -11.65 -20.66 14.33
N LYS A 128 -12.14 -21.16 15.47
CA LYS A 128 -12.15 -22.59 15.78
C LYS A 128 -13.02 -23.38 14.81
N ASP A 129 -14.17 -22.83 14.44
CA ASP A 129 -15.11 -23.48 13.53
C ASP A 129 -14.55 -23.58 12.11
N ASP A 130 -13.86 -22.54 11.62
CA ASP A 130 -13.18 -22.57 10.30
C ASP A 130 -11.85 -23.32 10.33
N TRP A 131 -11.26 -23.57 11.52
CA TRP A 131 -9.92 -24.13 11.68
C TRP A 131 -9.67 -25.45 10.91
N PRO A 132 -10.59 -26.44 10.89
CA PRO A 132 -10.40 -27.69 10.16
C PRO A 132 -10.12 -27.49 8.66
N ARG A 133 -10.74 -26.48 8.05
CA ARG A 133 -10.57 -26.09 6.64
C ARG A 133 -9.38 -25.14 6.49
N HIS A 134 -9.38 -24.03 7.25
CA HIS A 134 -8.35 -23.00 7.22
C HIS A 134 -6.93 -23.55 7.35
N LYS A 135 -6.70 -24.49 8.28
CA LYS A 135 -5.36 -25.06 8.51
C LYS A 135 -4.81 -25.86 7.32
N LYS A 136 -5.68 -26.36 6.45
CA LYS A 136 -5.32 -27.18 5.28
C LYS A 136 -5.18 -26.32 4.02
N GLU A 137 -6.10 -25.37 3.85
CA GLU A 137 -6.26 -24.66 2.58
C GLU A 137 -5.63 -23.26 2.60
N ASP A 138 -5.75 -22.52 3.70
CA ASP A 138 -5.47 -21.08 3.70
C ASP A 138 -4.33 -20.65 4.64
N CYS A 139 -3.89 -21.52 5.55
CA CYS A 139 -2.93 -21.17 6.59
C CYS A 139 -1.47 -21.31 6.12
N VAL A 140 -1.14 -20.65 5.02
CA VAL A 140 0.21 -20.54 4.44
C VAL A 140 0.98 -19.38 5.10
N ASN A 141 2.28 -19.56 5.33
CA ASN A 141 3.17 -18.59 5.98
C ASN A 141 4.06 -17.90 4.95
#